data_AF-A0A0N1LMS4-F1
#
_entry.id   AF-A0A0N1LMS4-F1
#
_cell.length_a   1.000
_cell.length_b   1.000
_cell.length_c   1.000
_cell.angle_alpha   90.00
_cell.angle_beta   90.00
_cell.angle_gamma   90.00
#
_symmetry.space_group_name_H-M   'P 1'
#
loop_
_entity.id
_entity.type
_entity.pdbx_description
1 polymer ?
#
loop_
_entity_poly.entity_id
_entity_poly.type
_entity_poly.pdbx_seq_one_letter_code
_entity_poly.pdbx_strand_id
1 'polypeptide(L)'
;MTDTAPPNLLLSTDSRLVIIDVQDRLLAAIDGADAVVSNCVKLVTAANRLGVPVAATEQNPTGIGPTTSVLAALIPHTFGKSHFSAARQADFLAWAAAGGTILLAGTEAHVCVLQTALELKALGLRVAVIIDAVGSRTEASKQAALDRLRFHSVELVTVEMVLFEWLERYDRPEFKELLRLIK
;
A
#
# COMPACT_ATOMS: atom_id res chain seq x y z
N MET A 1 -32.45 -10.13 -1.76
CA MET A 1 -31.41 -9.49 -2.59
C MET A 1 -30.09 -10.06 -2.12
N THR A 2 -29.32 -10.70 -2.99
CA THR A 2 -27.97 -11.16 -2.64
C THR A 2 -27.13 -9.92 -2.34
N ASP A 3 -26.61 -9.83 -1.13
CA ASP A 3 -25.76 -8.75 -0.63
C ASP A 3 -24.36 -8.87 -1.25
N THR A 4 -24.30 -8.82 -2.58
CA THR A 4 -23.04 -8.88 -3.32
C THR A 4 -22.63 -7.45 -3.61
N ALA A 5 -21.58 -7.00 -2.91
CA ALA A 5 -20.93 -5.73 -3.19
C ALA A 5 -20.62 -5.60 -4.69
N PRO A 6 -20.73 -4.38 -5.26
CA PRO A 6 -20.36 -4.17 -6.66
C PRO A 6 -18.92 -4.63 -6.90
N PRO A 7 -18.60 -5.18 -8.09
CA PRO A 7 -17.35 -5.89 -8.35
C PRO A 7 -16.08 -5.05 -8.20
N ASN A 8 -16.23 -3.73 -8.10
CA ASN A 8 -15.12 -2.78 -8.05
C ASN A 8 -14.85 -2.19 -6.66
N LEU A 9 -15.59 -2.57 -5.62
CA LEU A 9 -15.21 -2.17 -4.25
C LEU A 9 -13.98 -2.95 -3.78
N LEU A 10 -13.25 -2.35 -2.85
CA LEU A 10 -12.16 -2.94 -2.10
C LEU A 10 -12.74 -3.62 -0.86
N LEU A 11 -12.83 -4.95 -0.89
CA LEU A 11 -13.32 -5.74 0.25
C LEU A 11 -12.16 -6.21 1.11
N SER A 12 -12.32 -6.23 2.44
CA SER A 12 -11.26 -6.67 3.35
C SER A 12 -10.90 -8.15 3.15
N THR A 13 -11.86 -8.96 2.68
CA THR A 13 -11.68 -10.38 2.36
C THR A 13 -11.04 -10.62 0.99
N ASP A 14 -10.97 -9.59 0.14
CA ASP A 14 -10.44 -9.64 -1.24
C ASP A 14 -9.38 -8.54 -1.46
N SER A 15 -8.56 -8.29 -0.44
CA SER A 15 -7.49 -7.29 -0.49
C SER A 15 -6.21 -7.83 0.12
N ARG A 16 -5.08 -7.27 -0.32
CA ARG A 16 -3.75 -7.42 0.29
C ARG A 16 -3.08 -6.06 0.33
N LEU A 17 -2.50 -5.68 1.46
CA LEU A 17 -1.80 -4.40 1.63
C LEU A 17 -0.29 -4.61 1.54
N VAL A 18 0.39 -3.80 0.73
CA VAL A 18 1.85 -3.79 0.62
C VAL A 18 2.39 -2.39 0.92
N ILE A 19 3.30 -2.33 1.89
CA ILE A 19 4.06 -1.13 2.21
C ILE A 19 5.43 -1.21 1.53
N ILE A 20 5.60 -0.44 0.45
CA ILE A 20 6.80 -0.44 -0.37
C ILE A 20 7.86 0.47 0.24
N ASP A 21 8.97 -0.12 0.71
CA ASP A 21 10.24 0.55 0.99
C ASP A 21 10.15 1.80 1.90
N VAL A 22 9.27 1.81 2.91
CA VAL A 22 9.19 2.90 3.90
C VAL A 22 10.31 2.72 4.93
N GLN A 23 11.53 3.12 4.53
CA GLN A 23 12.79 2.81 5.23
C GLN A 23 13.47 4.05 5.84
N ASP A 24 14.08 3.90 7.02
CA ASP A 24 14.53 5.00 7.88
C ASP A 24 15.42 6.04 7.18
N ARG A 25 16.47 5.62 6.44
CA ARG A 25 17.38 6.57 5.78
C ARG A 25 16.82 7.12 4.47
N LEU A 26 15.93 6.37 3.80
CA LEU A 26 15.26 6.86 2.60
C LEU A 26 14.31 8.02 2.95
N LEU A 27 13.59 7.92 4.07
CA LEU A 27 12.59 8.90 4.48
C LEU A 27 13.15 10.30 4.70
N ALA A 28 14.44 10.43 5.06
CA ALA A 28 15.10 11.73 5.17
C ALA A 28 15.09 12.54 3.86
N ALA A 29 14.91 11.89 2.71
CA ALA A 29 14.82 12.52 1.41
C ALA A 29 13.38 12.70 0.91
N ILE A 30 12.37 12.18 1.61
CA ILE A 30 10.98 12.15 1.12
C ILE A 30 10.22 13.39 1.60
N ASP A 31 9.60 14.10 0.65
CA ASP A 31 8.73 15.22 0.97
C ASP A 31 7.48 14.73 1.71
N GLY A 32 7.17 15.36 2.85
CA GLY A 32 6.06 14.94 3.70
C GLY A 32 6.18 13.53 4.28
N ALA A 33 7.40 13.03 4.54
CA ALA A 33 7.66 11.68 5.06
C ALA A 33 6.78 11.29 6.26
N ASP A 34 6.60 12.19 7.22
CA ASP A 34 5.77 11.94 8.42
C ASP A 34 4.30 11.62 8.07
N ALA A 35 3.75 12.31 7.07
CA ALA A 35 2.39 12.05 6.59
C ALA A 35 2.30 10.69 5.89
N VAL A 36 3.30 10.33 5.09
CA VAL A 36 3.39 9.01 4.44
C VAL A 36 3.45 7.90 5.48
N VAL A 37 4.33 8.01 6.48
CA VAL A 37 4.46 7.04 7.57
C VAL A 37 3.16 6.96 8.37
N SER A 38 2.59 8.11 8.77
CA SER A 38 1.33 8.16 9.51
C SER A 38 0.20 7.43 8.76
N ASN A 39 0.07 7.68 7.46
CA ASN A 39 -0.96 7.05 6.64
C ASN A 39 -0.70 5.56 6.40
N CYS A 40 0.56 5.14 6.23
CA CYS A 40 0.92 3.72 6.21
C CYS A 40 0.55 3.04 7.53
N VAL A 41 0.81 3.67 8.68
CA VAL A 41 0.45 3.13 10.01
C VAL A 41 -1.08 2.94 10.11
N LYS A 42 -1.88 3.94 9.71
CA LYS A 42 -3.35 3.83 9.72
C LYS A 42 -3.83 2.63 8.88
N LEU A 43 -3.27 2.46 7.68
CA LEU A 43 -3.61 1.36 6.78
C LEU A 43 -3.23 0.00 7.38
N VAL A 44 -2.02 -0.14 7.92
CA VAL A 44 -1.57 -1.41 8.52
C VAL A 44 -2.39 -1.74 9.77
N THR A 45 -2.69 -0.75 10.62
CA THR A 45 -3.56 -0.92 11.79
C THR A 45 -4.95 -1.41 11.36
N ALA A 46 -5.56 -0.77 10.36
CA ALA A 46 -6.88 -1.18 9.85
C ALA A 46 -6.83 -2.58 9.21
N ALA A 47 -5.81 -2.86 8.41
CA ALA A 47 -5.60 -4.15 7.77
C ALA A 47 -5.52 -5.28 8.80
N ASN A 48 -4.68 -5.13 9.83
CA ASN A 48 -4.54 -6.09 10.91
C ASN A 48 -5.86 -6.29 11.67
N ARG A 49 -6.60 -5.20 11.92
CA ARG A 49 -7.88 -5.26 12.63
C ARG A 49 -8.96 -6.00 11.84
N LEU A 50 -8.95 -5.88 10.52
CA LEU A 50 -9.95 -6.43 9.61
C LEU A 50 -9.53 -7.76 8.96
N GLY A 51 -8.35 -8.27 9.30
CA GLY A 51 -7.84 -9.55 8.77
C GLY A 51 -7.30 -9.47 7.34
N VAL A 52 -6.96 -8.28 6.85
CA VAL A 52 -6.34 -8.09 5.53
C VAL A 52 -4.85 -8.48 5.62
N PRO A 53 -4.34 -9.40 4.77
CA PRO A 53 -2.91 -9.71 4.72
C PRO A 53 -2.06 -8.47 4.43
N VAL A 54 -1.01 -8.27 5.22
CA VAL A 54 -0.10 -7.13 5.08
C VAL A 54 1.36 -7.60 5.02
N ALA A 55 2.13 -6.95 4.13
CA ALA A 55 3.57 -7.15 4.02
C ALA A 55 4.29 -5.84 3.70
N ALA A 56 5.61 -5.83 3.91
CA ALA A 56 6.50 -4.76 3.48
C ALA A 56 7.53 -5.25 2.47
N THR A 57 8.12 -4.33 1.73
CA THR A 57 9.35 -4.58 0.96
C THR A 57 10.48 -3.70 1.45
N GLU A 58 11.71 -4.18 1.32
CA GLU A 58 12.91 -3.42 1.60
C GLU A 58 13.86 -3.44 0.41
N GLN A 59 14.20 -2.25 -0.09
CA GLN A 59 15.27 -2.05 -1.05
C GLN A 59 16.57 -1.83 -0.30
N ASN A 60 17.62 -2.63 -0.56
CA ASN A 60 18.97 -2.42 -0.02
C ASN A 60 19.00 -1.91 1.46
N PRO A 61 18.47 -2.67 2.44
CA PRO A 61 18.33 -2.17 3.81
C PRO A 61 19.67 -1.83 4.48
N THR A 62 20.76 -2.46 4.06
CA THR A 62 22.13 -2.10 4.46
C THR A 62 22.52 -0.69 4.01
N GLY A 63 22.02 -0.21 2.87
CA GLY A 63 22.30 1.12 2.32
C GLY A 63 21.30 2.20 2.72
N ILE A 64 20.00 1.88 2.81
CA ILE A 64 18.94 2.88 3.06
C ILE A 64 18.11 2.63 4.34
N GLY A 65 18.56 1.71 5.19
CA GLY A 65 17.95 1.43 6.50
C GLY A 65 16.86 0.36 6.40
N PRO A 66 16.47 -0.26 7.52
CA PRO A 66 15.31 -1.14 7.54
C PRO A 66 14.01 -0.34 7.40
N THR A 67 12.90 -1.05 7.23
CA THR A 67 11.54 -0.51 7.42
C THR A 67 11.46 0.20 8.77
N THR A 68 10.78 1.35 8.84
CA THR A 68 10.69 2.10 10.09
C THR A 68 10.16 1.25 11.25
N SER A 69 10.68 1.48 12.45
CA SER A 69 10.32 0.68 13.63
C SER A 69 8.82 0.67 13.92
N VAL A 70 8.12 1.79 13.67
CA VAL A 70 6.66 1.90 13.87
C VAL A 70 5.87 1.00 12.92
N LEU A 71 6.34 0.80 11.69
CA LEU A 71 5.72 -0.10 10.74
C LEU A 71 6.18 -1.55 10.96
N ALA A 72 7.46 -1.77 11.23
CA ALA A 72 8.02 -3.09 11.51
C ALA A 72 7.36 -3.77 12.72
N ALA A 73 6.91 -2.99 13.72
CA ALA A 73 6.16 -3.52 14.87
C ALA A 73 4.75 -4.03 14.50
N LEU A 74 4.20 -3.61 13.36
CA LEU A 74 2.83 -3.93 12.92
C LEU A 74 2.79 -4.88 11.73
N ILE A 75 3.88 -5.03 10.99
CA ILE A 75 3.94 -5.80 9.75
C ILE A 75 4.66 -7.14 10.03
N PRO A 76 3.99 -8.29 9.81
CA PRO A 76 4.55 -9.59 10.16
C PRO A 76 5.58 -10.12 9.14
N HIS A 77 5.58 -9.60 7.91
CA HIS A 77 6.40 -10.13 6.84
C HIS A 77 7.02 -9.02 5.99
N THR A 78 8.33 -9.13 5.77
CA THR A 78 9.09 -8.22 4.90
C THR A 78 9.84 -9.01 3.83
N PHE A 79 9.82 -8.51 2.60
CA PHE A 79 10.55 -9.08 1.46
C PHE A 79 11.73 -8.17 1.06
N GLY A 80 12.94 -8.70 1.08
CA GLY A 80 14.12 -7.99 0.56
C GLY A 80 14.17 -8.06 -0.96
N LYS A 81 14.49 -6.94 -1.62
CA LYS A 81 14.59 -6.89 -3.09
C LYS A 81 15.79 -6.07 -3.58
N SER A 82 16.27 -6.44 -4.77
CA SER A 82 17.30 -5.72 -5.52
C SER A 82 16.72 -4.88 -6.66
N HIS A 83 15.68 -5.38 -7.32
CA HIS A 83 14.93 -4.65 -8.35
C HIS A 83 14.01 -3.60 -7.73
N PHE A 84 13.81 -2.48 -8.43
CA PHE A 84 12.87 -1.45 -7.96
C PHE A 84 11.44 -1.97 -7.89
N SER A 85 11.00 -2.73 -8.91
CA SER A 85 9.74 -3.47 -8.87
C SER A 85 9.84 -4.66 -7.92
N ALA A 86 8.96 -4.70 -6.93
CA ALA A 86 8.81 -5.85 -6.04
C ALA A 86 8.28 -7.08 -6.78
N ALA A 87 7.55 -6.92 -7.89
CA ALA A 87 7.04 -8.03 -8.68
C ALA A 87 8.13 -8.94 -9.28
N ARG A 88 9.39 -8.45 -9.34
CA ARG A 88 10.56 -9.23 -9.75
C ARG A 88 11.13 -10.13 -8.64
N GLN A 89 10.59 -10.03 -7.43
CA GLN A 89 10.99 -10.83 -6.29
C GLN A 89 9.99 -11.98 -6.12
N ALA A 90 10.46 -13.22 -6.30
CA ALA A 90 9.58 -14.37 -6.54
C ALA A 90 8.68 -14.73 -5.35
N ASP A 91 9.19 -14.65 -4.13
CA ASP A 91 8.43 -14.88 -2.90
C ASP A 91 7.40 -13.77 -2.65
N PHE A 92 7.75 -12.50 -2.91
CA PHE A 92 6.81 -11.39 -2.91
C PHE A 92 5.68 -11.62 -3.94
N LEU A 93 6.03 -11.96 -5.18
CA LEU A 93 5.04 -12.15 -6.23
C LEU A 93 4.08 -13.30 -5.89
N ALA A 94 4.60 -14.41 -5.37
CA ALA A 94 3.78 -15.53 -4.91
C ALA A 94 2.82 -15.11 -3.79
N TRP A 95 3.29 -14.32 -2.83
CA TRP A 95 2.44 -13.79 -1.75
C TRP A 95 1.38 -12.81 -2.26
N ALA A 96 1.76 -11.91 -3.18
CA ALA A 96 0.89 -10.88 -3.72
C ALA A 96 -0.19 -11.46 -4.65
N ALA A 97 0.16 -12.49 -5.43
CA ALA A 97 -0.74 -13.15 -6.38
C ALA A 97 -1.69 -14.18 -5.72
N ALA A 98 -1.62 -14.38 -4.40
CA ALA A 98 -2.45 -15.35 -3.68
C ALA A 98 -3.92 -14.89 -3.48
N GLY A 99 -4.40 -13.95 -4.28
CA GLY A 99 -5.81 -13.53 -4.35
C GLY A 99 -6.05 -12.06 -3.99
N GLY A 100 -7.15 -11.52 -4.52
CA GLY A 100 -7.65 -10.19 -4.25
C GLY A 100 -6.91 -9.02 -4.89
N THR A 101 -7.32 -7.83 -4.49
CA THR A 101 -6.76 -6.55 -4.92
C THR A 101 -5.49 -6.24 -4.15
N ILE A 102 -4.41 -5.92 -4.87
CA ILE A 102 -3.14 -5.52 -4.26
C ILE A 102 -3.15 -4.00 -4.08
N LEU A 103 -3.15 -3.56 -2.83
CA LEU A 103 -3.12 -2.17 -2.44
C LEU A 103 -1.69 -1.75 -2.12
N LEU A 104 -1.18 -0.75 -2.82
CA LEU A 104 0.20 -0.29 -2.69
C LEU A 104 0.25 1.08 -2.00
N ALA A 105 1.10 1.17 -0.97
CA ALA A 105 1.49 2.41 -0.30
C ALA A 105 3.02 2.45 -0.14
N GLY A 106 3.60 3.59 0.24
CA GLY A 106 5.03 3.73 0.54
C GLY A 106 5.83 4.56 -0.47
N THR A 107 7.11 4.23 -0.65
CA THR A 107 8.09 5.08 -1.34
C THR A 107 8.99 4.30 -2.31
N GLU A 108 9.61 4.91 -3.31
CA GLU A 108 9.23 6.20 -3.88
C GLU A 108 8.09 5.99 -4.90
N ALA A 109 7.10 6.90 -4.89
CA ALA A 109 5.92 6.84 -5.75
C ALA A 109 6.30 6.67 -7.22
N HIS A 110 7.31 7.41 -7.68
CA HIS A 110 7.81 7.43 -9.06
C HIS A 110 8.85 6.35 -9.42
N VAL A 111 9.25 5.52 -8.46
CA VAL A 111 10.27 4.48 -8.66
C VAL A 111 9.70 3.12 -8.31
N CYS A 112 9.75 2.72 -7.05
CA CYS A 112 9.40 1.37 -6.61
C CYS A 112 7.90 1.12 -6.68
N VAL A 113 7.08 2.08 -6.21
CA VAL A 113 5.61 1.95 -6.26
C VAL A 113 5.14 1.88 -7.72
N LEU A 114 5.55 2.84 -8.56
CA LEU A 114 5.19 2.89 -9.98
C LEU A 114 5.57 1.61 -10.72
N GLN A 115 6.83 1.17 -10.62
CA GLN A 115 7.28 -0.01 -11.36
C GLN A 115 6.60 -1.29 -10.85
N THR A 116 6.41 -1.42 -9.53
CA THR A 116 5.67 -2.55 -8.95
C THR A 116 4.24 -2.58 -9.45
N ALA A 117 3.53 -1.46 -9.41
CA ALA A 117 2.14 -1.37 -9.85
C ALA A 117 1.97 -1.73 -11.33
N LEU A 118 2.82 -1.18 -12.20
CA LEU A 118 2.76 -1.43 -13.64
C LEU A 118 3.07 -2.89 -13.98
N GLU A 119 4.04 -3.52 -13.31
CA GLU A 119 4.37 -4.92 -13.57
C GLU A 119 3.31 -5.87 -13.02
N LEU A 120 2.79 -5.66 -11.81
CA LEU A 120 1.67 -6.45 -11.28
C LEU A 120 0.43 -6.32 -12.18
N LYS A 121 0.14 -5.12 -12.68
CA LYS A 121 -0.95 -4.88 -13.63
C LYS A 121 -0.72 -5.61 -14.96
N ALA A 122 0.50 -5.60 -15.49
CA ALA A 122 0.86 -6.31 -16.72
C ALA A 122 0.72 -7.84 -16.58
N LEU A 123 0.85 -8.37 -15.36
CA LEU A 123 0.57 -9.77 -15.02
C LEU A 123 -0.93 -10.08 -14.85
N GLY A 124 -1.81 -9.11 -15.08
CA GLY A 124 -3.27 -9.29 -14.98
C GLY A 124 -3.82 -9.21 -13.55
N LEU A 125 -3.00 -8.81 -12.58
CA LEU A 125 -3.43 -8.65 -11.19
C LEU A 125 -4.19 -7.32 -11.01
N ARG A 126 -5.16 -7.32 -10.10
CA ARG A 126 -5.89 -6.10 -9.71
C ARG A 126 -5.03 -5.32 -8.72
N VAL A 127 -4.76 -4.05 -9.03
CA VAL A 127 -3.86 -3.18 -8.27
C VAL A 127 -4.50 -1.82 -8.09
N ALA A 128 -4.42 -1.28 -6.87
CA ALA A 128 -4.68 0.12 -6.59
C ALA A 128 -3.54 0.75 -5.78
N VAL A 129 -3.33 2.05 -5.96
CA VAL A 129 -2.31 2.84 -5.26
C VAL A 129 -3.00 3.86 -4.34
N ILE A 130 -2.56 3.91 -3.09
CA ILE A 130 -3.15 4.75 -2.04
C ILE A 130 -2.41 6.10 -2.01
N ILE A 131 -2.95 7.10 -2.70
CA ILE A 131 -2.21 8.28 -3.15
C ILE A 131 -1.75 9.23 -2.03
N ASP A 132 -2.48 9.24 -0.92
CA ASP A 132 -2.14 9.97 0.30
C ASP A 132 -1.22 9.17 1.23
N ALA A 133 -0.92 7.90 0.90
CA ALA A 133 0.06 7.06 1.59
C ALA A 133 1.30 6.75 0.74
N VAL A 134 1.54 7.50 -0.35
CA VAL A 134 2.77 7.41 -1.15
C VAL A 134 3.57 8.70 -1.15
N GLY A 135 4.89 8.58 -1.19
CA GLY A 135 5.82 9.71 -1.12
C GLY A 135 6.90 9.68 -2.21
N SER A 136 7.46 10.83 -2.53
CA SER A 136 8.65 10.99 -3.37
C SER A 136 9.50 12.13 -2.84
N ARG A 137 10.73 12.28 -3.33
CA ARG A 137 11.58 13.43 -2.96
C ARG A 137 11.00 14.79 -3.33
N THR A 138 10.18 14.84 -4.37
CA THR A 138 9.50 16.07 -4.80
C THR A 138 8.05 15.76 -5.13
N GLU A 139 7.17 16.73 -4.88
CA GLU A 139 5.77 16.65 -5.27
C GLU A 139 5.60 16.47 -6.79
N ALA A 140 6.43 17.13 -7.60
CA ALA A 140 6.40 16.97 -9.06
C ALA A 140 6.65 15.52 -9.50
N SER A 141 7.63 14.84 -8.89
CA SER A 141 7.88 13.41 -9.15
C SER A 141 6.69 12.55 -8.72
N LYS A 142 6.09 12.84 -7.55
CA LYS A 142 4.90 12.13 -7.07
C LYS A 142 3.75 12.26 -8.07
N GLN A 143 3.42 13.49 -8.49
CA GLN A 143 2.31 13.74 -9.43
C GLN A 143 2.53 13.07 -10.78
N ALA A 144 3.74 13.18 -11.34
CA ALA A 144 4.06 12.50 -12.60
C ALA A 144 3.87 10.97 -12.52
N ALA A 145 4.16 10.36 -11.37
CA ALA A 145 3.92 8.93 -11.14
C ALA A 145 2.42 8.60 -11.10
N LEU A 146 1.63 9.40 -10.38
CA LEU A 146 0.18 9.21 -10.26
C LEU A 146 -0.52 9.36 -11.62
N ASP A 147 -0.16 10.39 -12.40
CA ASP A 147 -0.69 10.59 -13.75
C ASP A 147 -0.37 9.40 -14.66
N ARG A 148 0.87 8.89 -14.58
CA ARG A 148 1.29 7.71 -15.36
C ARG A 148 0.55 6.44 -14.94
N LEU A 149 0.35 6.21 -13.65
CA LEU A 149 -0.44 5.09 -13.14
C LEU A 149 -1.88 5.15 -13.64
N ARG A 150 -2.49 6.33 -13.58
CA ARG A 150 -3.85 6.58 -14.09
C ARG A 150 -3.94 6.30 -15.59
N PHE A 151 -2.98 6.77 -16.38
CA PHE A 151 -2.90 6.51 -17.81
C PHE A 151 -2.87 5.00 -18.13
N HIS A 152 -2.18 4.21 -17.29
CA HIS A 152 -2.13 2.75 -17.41
C HIS A 152 -3.26 2.01 -16.68
N SER A 153 -4.35 2.71 -16.32
CA SER A 153 -5.53 2.11 -15.68
C SER A 153 -5.22 1.33 -14.40
N VAL A 154 -4.27 1.85 -13.62
CA VAL A 154 -4.10 1.50 -12.20
C VAL A 154 -5.02 2.41 -11.40
N GLU A 155 -5.78 1.82 -10.49
CA GLU A 155 -6.74 2.54 -9.67
C GLU A 155 -6.01 3.40 -8.63
N LEU A 156 -6.48 4.64 -8.43
CA LEU A 156 -5.92 5.58 -7.46
C LEU A 156 -6.98 5.86 -6.40
N VAL A 157 -6.68 5.49 -5.16
CA VAL A 157 -7.60 5.59 -4.01
C VAL A 157 -6.94 6.34 -2.86
N THR A 158 -7.69 6.69 -1.82
CA THR A 158 -7.16 7.30 -0.59
C THR A 158 -7.28 6.37 0.61
N VAL A 159 -6.58 6.67 1.70
CA VAL A 159 -6.70 5.93 2.97
C VAL A 159 -8.16 5.87 3.42
N GLU A 160 -8.88 6.98 3.34
CA GLU A 160 -10.29 7.05 3.77
C GLU A 160 -11.20 6.18 2.90
N MET A 161 -11.00 6.17 1.57
CA MET A 161 -11.73 5.27 0.66
C MET A 161 -11.51 3.80 1.05
N VAL A 162 -10.24 3.40 1.21
CA VAL A 162 -9.88 2.01 1.59
C VAL A 162 -10.54 1.62 2.92
N LEU A 163 -10.47 2.46 3.95
CA LEU A 163 -11.03 2.15 5.26
C LEU A 163 -12.55 1.98 5.24
N PHE A 164 -13.27 2.89 4.56
CA PHE A 164 -14.73 2.79 4.48
C PHE A 164 -15.19 1.64 3.57
N GLU A 165 -14.48 1.37 2.47
CA GLU A 165 -14.79 0.22 1.61
C GLU A 165 -14.53 -1.11 2.33
N TRP A 166 -13.44 -1.23 3.09
CA TRP A 166 -13.19 -2.43 3.90
C TRP A 166 -14.18 -2.62 5.06
N LEU A 167 -14.71 -1.52 5.62
CA LEU A 167 -15.73 -1.59 6.66
C LEU A 167 -17.10 -1.99 6.10
N GLU A 168 -17.42 -1.50 4.89
CA GLU A 168 -18.70 -1.64 4.16
C GLU A 168 -19.94 -1.06 4.88
N ARG A 169 -19.97 -1.15 6.20
CA ARG A 169 -21.10 -0.81 7.06
C ARG A 169 -20.65 -0.10 8.33
N TYR A 170 -21.43 0.89 8.76
CA TYR A 170 -21.15 1.67 9.95
C TYR A 170 -21.46 0.94 11.27
N ASP A 171 -22.22 -0.15 11.22
CA ASP A 171 -22.68 -0.92 12.38
C ASP A 171 -21.69 -2.00 12.82
N ARG A 172 -20.52 -2.09 12.16
CA ARG A 172 -19.45 -3.00 12.54
C ARG A 172 -18.84 -2.68 13.92
N PRO A 173 -18.49 -3.69 14.73
CA PRO A 173 -17.80 -3.48 16.00
C PRO A 173 -16.51 -2.65 15.89
N GLU A 174 -15.78 -2.81 14.77
CA GLU A 174 -14.51 -2.13 14.49
C GLU A 174 -14.70 -0.66 14.09
N PHE A 175 -15.90 -0.25 13.66
CA PHE A 175 -16.15 1.05 13.03
C PHE A 175 -15.65 2.24 13.86
N LYS A 176 -16.04 2.30 15.15
CA LYS A 176 -15.67 3.41 16.03
C LYS A 176 -14.17 3.50 16.28
N GLU A 177 -13.48 2.36 16.28
CA GLU A 177 -12.04 2.29 16.46
C GLU A 177 -11.33 2.79 15.19
N LEU A 178 -11.70 2.25 14.03
CA LEU A 178 -11.07 2.62 12.76
C LEU A 178 -11.38 4.05 12.32
N LEU A 179 -12.57 4.57 12.64
CA LEU A 179 -12.91 5.97 12.38
C LEU A 179 -11.99 6.95 13.13
N ARG A 180 -11.42 6.56 14.28
CA ARG A 180 -10.46 7.43 15.00
C ARG A 180 -9.11 7.54 14.30
N LEU A 181 -8.80 6.65 13.37
CA LEU A 181 -7.55 6.70 12.60
C LEU A 181 -7.56 7.82 11.55
N ILE A 182 -8.75 8.25 11.10
CA ILE A 182 -8.95 9.21 10.00
C ILE A 182 -9.66 10.50 10.45
N LYS A 183 -9.76 10.70 11.76
CA LYS A 183 -10.28 11.94 12.36
C LYS A 183 -9.17 12.91 12.75
#